data_AF-A0A7J4LN72-F1
#
_entry.id   AF-A0A7J4LN72-F1
#
_cell.length_a   1.000
_cell.length_b   1.000
_cell.length_c   1.000
_cell.angle_alpha   90.00
_cell.angle_beta   90.00
_cell.angle_gamma   90.00
#
_symmetry.space_group_name_H-M   'P 1'
#
loop_
_entity.id
_entity.type
_entity.pdbx_description
1 polymer ?
#
loop_
_entity_poly.entity_id
_entity_poly.type
_entity_poly.pdbx_seq_one_letter_code
_entity_poly.pdbx_strand_id
1 'polypeptide(L)'
;MNDGVKSSETKPVFIISDAGPDSHESNQLVLGYGIIPVIAARSNSVGDIIKTDEGDCFRGEYIPREYHRILGRIYDLRTIIERKNSNEVVGYNRSEMPTRGIGWAKCFVTISNITALLTGLTAYKVGRYDLIRAPAAFRKLSV
;
A
#
# COMPACT_ATOMS: atom_id res chain seq x y z
N MET A 1 -5.14 29.55 -6.70
CA MET A 1 -4.84 29.14 -5.32
C MET A 1 -4.51 27.67 -5.35
N ASN A 2 -3.25 27.34 -5.05
CA ASN A 2 -2.70 26.00 -5.13
C ASN A 2 -2.90 25.33 -3.77
N ASP A 3 -4.13 24.87 -3.49
CA ASP A 3 -4.38 24.01 -2.33
C ASP A 3 -3.93 22.59 -2.69
N GLY A 4 -2.60 22.43 -2.78
CA GLY A 4 -1.99 21.11 -2.68
C GLY A 4 -2.48 20.45 -1.40
N VAL A 5 -2.78 19.16 -1.46
CA VAL A 5 -3.26 18.33 -0.34
C VAL A 5 -2.43 18.67 0.90
N LYS A 6 -3.03 19.40 1.86
CA LYS A 6 -2.39 19.63 3.16
C LYS A 6 -2.25 18.25 3.79
N SER A 7 -1.00 17.84 4.06
CA SER A 7 -0.73 16.68 4.90
C SER A 7 -1.58 16.81 6.15
N SER A 8 -2.46 15.84 6.44
CA SER A 8 -3.21 15.86 7.69
C SER A 8 -2.21 15.87 8.84
N GLU A 9 -2.41 16.72 9.84
CA GLU A 9 -1.63 16.66 11.09
C GLU A 9 -1.82 15.32 11.82
N THR A 10 -2.87 14.58 11.44
CA THR A 10 -3.14 13.23 11.93
C THR A 10 -2.09 12.26 11.41
N LYS A 11 -1.21 11.81 12.31
CA LYS A 11 -0.28 10.71 12.06
C LYS A 11 -1.03 9.39 11.94
N PRO A 12 -0.59 8.47 11.07
CA PRO A 12 -1.15 7.13 11.03
C PRO A 12 -0.84 6.40 12.34
N VAL A 13 -1.75 5.54 12.80
CA VAL A 13 -1.54 4.73 14.01
C VAL A 13 -0.55 3.59 13.73
N PHE A 14 -0.66 2.97 12.55
CA PHE A 14 0.16 1.84 12.13
C PHE A 14 0.87 2.13 10.80
N ILE A 15 2.07 1.60 10.67
CA ILE A 15 2.70 1.35 9.36
C ILE A 15 2.67 -0.15 9.13
N ILE A 16 2.20 -0.57 7.96
CA ILE A 16 2.07 -1.98 7.58
C ILE A 16 3.04 -2.25 6.44
N SER A 17 3.86 -3.29 6.56
CA SER A 17 4.81 -3.68 5.51
C SER A 17 5.08 -5.18 5.50
N ASP A 18 5.49 -5.68 4.34
CA ASP A 18 6.04 -7.03 4.18
C ASP A 18 7.40 -7.19 4.90
N ALA A 19 8.01 -8.37 4.77
CA ALA A 19 9.27 -8.70 5.43
C ALA A 19 10.52 -8.07 4.80
N GLY A 20 10.39 -7.35 3.68
CA GLY A 20 11.52 -6.71 3.00
C GLY A 20 12.18 -5.65 3.90
N PRO A 21 11.41 -4.67 4.42
CA PRO A 21 11.89 -3.64 5.34
C PRO A 21 12.18 -4.09 6.77
N ASP A 22 11.98 -5.37 7.14
CA ASP A 22 12.25 -5.85 8.50
C ASP A 22 13.72 -5.66 8.88
N SER A 23 13.97 -4.71 9.78
CA SER A 23 15.24 -4.49 10.45
C SER A 23 15.01 -3.74 11.76
N HIS A 24 15.99 -3.78 12.65
CA HIS A 24 15.92 -3.07 13.93
C HIS A 24 15.81 -1.55 13.69
N GLU A 25 16.57 -1.04 12.72
CA GLU A 25 16.58 0.37 12.31
C GLU A 25 15.23 0.82 11.74
N SER A 26 14.61 0.03 10.86
CA SER A 26 13.30 0.36 10.29
C SER A 26 12.22 0.46 11.35
N ASN A 27 12.16 -0.51 12.27
CA ASN A 27 11.18 -0.51 13.34
C ASN A 27 11.37 0.67 14.30
N GLN A 28 12.62 0.95 14.69
CA GLN A 28 12.96 2.09 15.54
C GLN A 28 12.64 3.44 14.87
N LEU A 29 12.86 3.55 13.56
CA LEU A 29 12.49 4.75 12.81
C LEU A 29 10.99 5.01 12.88
N VAL A 30 10.17 3.98 12.66
CA VAL A 30 8.70 4.07 12.72
C VAL A 30 8.23 4.48 14.12
N LEU A 31 8.81 3.85 15.16
CA LEU A 31 8.55 4.19 16.55
C LEU A 31 8.96 5.64 16.88
N GLY A 32 10.06 6.14 16.32
CA GLY A 32 10.53 7.52 16.47
C GLY A 32 9.53 8.55 15.95
N TYR A 33 8.67 8.18 15.00
CA TYR A 33 7.56 9.05 14.55
C TYR A 33 6.31 8.96 15.42
N GLY A 34 6.29 8.08 16.43
CA GLY A 34 5.12 7.78 17.26
C GLY A 34 4.10 6.86 16.58
N ILE A 35 4.56 6.04 15.64
CA ILE A 35 3.74 5.13 14.84
C ILE A 35 4.10 3.69 15.24
N ILE A 36 3.12 2.77 15.22
CA ILE A 36 3.34 1.36 15.56
C ILE A 36 3.75 0.59 14.31
N PRO A 37 4.93 -0.06 14.28
CA PRO A 37 5.35 -0.87 13.14
C PRO A 37 4.67 -2.25 13.16
N VAL A 38 3.83 -2.51 12.16
CA VAL A 38 3.30 -3.83 11.82
C VAL A 38 4.04 -4.32 10.58
N ILE A 39 5.32 -4.63 10.79
CA ILE A 39 6.22 -5.11 9.74
C ILE A 39 6.40 -6.61 9.95
N ALA A 40 6.11 -7.40 8.91
CA ALA A 40 6.31 -8.85 8.99
C ALA A 40 7.78 -9.17 9.25
N ALA A 41 8.04 -10.03 10.23
CA ALA A 41 9.37 -10.52 10.53
C ALA A 41 9.84 -11.50 9.45
N ARG A 42 11.12 -11.45 9.09
CA ARG A 42 11.72 -12.45 8.21
C ARG A 42 11.69 -13.85 8.83
N SER A 43 11.74 -14.87 7.98
CA SER A 43 11.71 -16.28 8.40
C SER A 43 12.86 -16.69 9.32
N ASN A 44 13.99 -15.98 9.25
CA ASN A 44 15.17 -16.19 10.08
C ASN A 44 15.26 -15.22 11.28
N SER A 45 14.21 -14.44 11.54
CA SER A 45 14.20 -13.50 12.66
C SER A 45 14.25 -14.23 14.00
N VAL A 46 15.12 -13.73 14.88
CA VAL A 46 15.33 -14.22 16.25
C VAL A 46 14.80 -13.20 17.26
N GLY A 47 14.49 -13.67 18.48
CA GLY A 47 14.00 -12.84 19.58
C GLY A 47 12.54 -13.09 19.91
N ASP A 48 11.87 -12.07 20.45
CA ASP A 48 10.44 -12.10 20.76
C ASP A 48 9.62 -12.01 19.47
N ILE A 49 9.09 -13.15 19.02
CA ILE A 49 8.31 -13.27 17.79
C ILE A 49 6.87 -13.62 18.13
N ILE A 50 5.95 -12.74 17.74
CA ILE A 50 4.52 -12.98 17.79
C ILE A 50 4.13 -13.67 16.49
N LYS A 51 3.47 -14.83 16.61
CA LYS A 51 2.89 -15.54 15.47
C LYS A 51 1.38 -15.40 15.51
N THR A 52 0.80 -15.07 14.37
CA THR A 52 -0.66 -15.12 14.18
C THR A 52 -1.10 -16.53 13.81
N ASP A 53 -2.39 -16.79 13.88
CA ASP A 53 -2.98 -18.09 13.52
C ASP A 53 -2.74 -18.47 12.04
N GLU A 54 -2.55 -17.47 11.18
CA GLU A 54 -2.28 -17.63 9.74
C GLU A 54 -0.79 -17.83 9.42
N GLY A 55 0.07 -17.76 10.45
CA GLY A 55 1.50 -18.01 10.33
C GLY A 55 2.36 -16.76 10.11
N ASP A 56 1.77 -15.58 9.98
CA ASP A 56 2.53 -14.33 9.92
C ASP A 56 3.26 -14.08 11.24
N CYS A 57 4.51 -13.65 11.12
CA CYS A 57 5.41 -13.41 12.24
C CYS A 57 5.67 -11.91 12.40
N PHE A 58 5.76 -11.41 13.62
CA PHE A 58 6.07 -10.01 13.93
C PHE A 58 7.04 -9.90 15.11
N ARG A 59 7.85 -8.84 15.16
CA ARG A 59 8.74 -8.58 16.30
C ARG A 59 7.94 -7.98 17.46
N GLY A 60 7.76 -8.74 18.52
CA GLY A 60 6.93 -8.34 19.65
C GLY A 60 7.49 -7.16 20.45
N GLU A 61 8.82 -7.01 20.45
CA GLU A 61 9.52 -5.90 21.13
C GLU A 61 9.09 -4.49 20.68
N TYR A 62 8.51 -4.35 19.48
CA TYR A 62 8.09 -3.07 18.92
C TYR A 62 6.59 -2.83 18.93
N ILE A 63 5.81 -3.84 19.31
CA ILE A 63 4.36 -3.81 19.18
C ILE A 63 3.77 -3.86 20.59
N PRO A 64 2.98 -2.85 21.00
CA PRO A 64 2.31 -2.88 22.29
C PRO A 64 1.39 -4.10 22.42
N ARG A 65 1.40 -4.72 23.60
CA ARG A 65 0.72 -6.00 23.89
C ARG A 65 -0.79 -5.98 23.61
N GLU A 66 -1.41 -4.82 23.73
CA GLU A 66 -2.83 -4.61 23.42
C GLU A 66 -3.19 -4.93 21.96
N TYR A 67 -2.25 -4.78 21.02
CA TYR A 67 -2.49 -5.04 19.59
C TYR A 67 -2.18 -6.47 19.16
N HIS A 68 -1.49 -7.27 19.99
CA HIS A 68 -1.01 -8.61 19.59
C HIS A 68 -2.13 -9.52 19.07
N ARG A 69 -3.31 -9.44 19.68
CA ARG A 69 -4.50 -10.24 19.30
C ARG A 69 -5.13 -9.84 17.96
N ILE A 70 -4.85 -8.64 17.47
CA ILE A 70 -5.46 -8.10 16.25
C ILE A 70 -4.45 -7.90 15.12
N LEU A 71 -3.20 -8.33 15.30
CA LEU A 71 -2.13 -8.14 14.31
C LEU A 71 -2.46 -8.75 12.94
N GLY A 72 -2.99 -9.98 12.90
CA GLY A 72 -3.40 -10.60 11.63
C GLY A 72 -4.40 -9.74 10.88
N ARG A 73 -5.46 -9.28 11.56
CA ARG A 73 -6.49 -8.41 10.97
C ARG A 73 -5.96 -7.06 10.51
N ILE A 74 -4.99 -6.48 11.22
CA ILE A 74 -4.32 -5.26 10.77
C ILE A 74 -3.51 -5.56 9.51
N TYR A 75 -2.77 -6.67 9.53
CA TYR A 75 -1.89 -7.07 8.43
C TYR A 75 -2.66 -7.44 7.15
N ASP A 76 -3.87 -7.99 7.26
CA ASP A 76 -4.78 -8.29 6.14
C ASP A 76 -5.10 -7.05 5.27
N LEU A 77 -4.99 -5.84 5.83
CA LEU A 77 -5.13 -4.61 5.06
C LEU A 77 -4.07 -4.49 3.95
N ARG A 78 -2.92 -5.17 4.10
CA ARG A 78 -1.88 -5.28 3.05
C ARG A 78 -2.40 -5.98 1.80
N THR A 79 -3.19 -7.04 1.95
CA THR A 79 -3.78 -7.77 0.82
C THR A 79 -4.70 -6.89 -0.01
N ILE A 80 -5.35 -5.90 0.61
CA ILE A 80 -6.14 -4.89 -0.13
C ILE A 80 -5.22 -4.06 -1.04
N ILE A 81 -4.03 -3.69 -0.58
CA ILE A 81 -3.02 -2.96 -1.39
C ILE A 81 -2.46 -3.86 -2.50
N GLU A 82 -2.17 -5.12 -2.21
CA GLU A 82 -1.67 -6.07 -3.22
C GLU A 82 -2.70 -6.33 -4.32
N ARG A 83 -3.97 -6.53 -3.96
CA ARG A 83 -5.08 -6.63 -4.93
C ARG A 83 -5.23 -5.35 -5.75
N LYS A 84 -5.07 -4.18 -5.12
CA LYS A 84 -5.05 -2.88 -5.83
C LYS A 84 -3.92 -2.81 -6.85
N ASN A 85 -2.71 -3.25 -6.50
CA ASN A 85 -1.56 -3.27 -7.42
C ASN A 85 -1.75 -4.30 -8.54
N SER A 86 -2.34 -5.46 -8.25
CA SER A 86 -2.67 -6.47 -9.26
C SER A 86 -3.62 -5.92 -10.32
N ASN A 87 -4.66 -5.17 -9.94
CA ASN A 87 -5.54 -4.49 -10.89
C ASN A 87 -4.79 -3.46 -11.75
N GLU A 88 -3.75 -2.81 -11.22
CA GLU A 88 -2.89 -1.92 -12.01
C GLU A 88 -2.01 -2.69 -13.00
N VAL A 89 -1.47 -3.83 -12.60
CA VAL A 89 -0.62 -4.67 -13.47
C VAL A 89 -1.46 -5.33 -14.56
N VAL A 90 -2.58 -5.95 -14.22
CA VAL A 90 -3.43 -6.74 -15.13
C VAL A 90 -4.41 -5.84 -15.92
N GLY A 91 -4.98 -4.82 -15.28
CA GLY A 91 -5.97 -3.95 -15.92
C GLY A 91 -5.35 -2.87 -16.81
N TYR A 92 -4.16 -2.38 -16.48
CA TYR A 92 -3.44 -1.36 -17.26
C TYR A 92 -2.18 -1.91 -17.95
N ASN A 93 -1.96 -3.24 -17.95
CA ASN A 93 -0.80 -3.92 -18.55
C ASN A 93 0.55 -3.25 -18.24
N ARG A 94 0.75 -2.84 -16.98
CA ARG A 94 1.96 -2.09 -16.60
C ARG A 94 3.27 -2.87 -16.75
N SER A 95 3.19 -4.21 -16.84
CA SER A 95 4.32 -5.09 -17.10
C SER A 95 4.71 -5.18 -18.58
N GLU A 96 3.85 -4.69 -19.49
CA GLU A 96 4.05 -4.79 -20.93
C GLU A 96 4.08 -3.39 -21.54
N MET A 97 5.26 -2.97 -21.95
CA MET A 97 5.46 -1.67 -22.56
C MET A 97 5.77 -1.83 -24.06
N PRO A 98 5.19 -0.99 -24.93
CA PRO A 98 5.36 -1.12 -26.38
C PRO A 98 6.77 -0.76 -26.87
N THR A 99 7.61 -0.14 -26.03
CA THR A 99 8.94 0.37 -26.42
C THR A 99 9.97 0.03 -25.36
N ARG A 100 11.19 -0.36 -25.73
CA ARG A 100 12.26 -0.69 -24.77
C ARG A 100 12.98 0.57 -24.27
N GLY A 101 13.46 0.54 -23.02
CA GLY A 101 14.37 1.55 -22.46
C GLY A 101 13.88 2.16 -21.13
N ILE A 102 14.81 2.44 -20.22
CA ILE A 102 14.50 2.90 -18.85
C ILE A 102 13.76 4.24 -18.80
N GLY A 103 14.05 5.15 -19.74
CA GLY A 103 13.35 6.43 -19.86
C GLY A 103 11.88 6.23 -20.21
N TRP A 104 11.60 5.38 -21.20
CA TRP A 104 10.24 5.01 -21.59
C TRP A 104 9.50 4.27 -20.48
N ALA A 105 10.19 3.39 -19.73
CA ALA A 105 9.59 2.69 -18.59
C ALA A 105 9.13 3.68 -17.51
N LYS A 106 9.98 4.65 -17.17
CA LYS A 106 9.63 5.71 -16.22
C LYS A 106 8.45 6.54 -16.72
N CYS A 107 8.45 6.98 -17.97
CA CYS A 107 7.34 7.74 -18.55
C CYS A 107 6.02 6.95 -18.53
N PHE A 108 6.05 5.69 -18.97
CA PHE A 108 4.86 4.83 -19.06
C PHE A 108 4.24 4.56 -17.68
N VAL A 109 5.06 4.23 -16.68
CA VAL A 109 4.61 4.06 -15.28
C VAL A 109 4.07 5.37 -14.71
N THR A 110 4.74 6.50 -14.99
CA THR A 110 4.32 7.82 -14.50
C THR A 110 2.97 8.23 -15.05
N ILE A 111 2.77 8.12 -16.37
CA ILE A 111 1.49 8.43 -17.02
C ILE A 111 0.39 7.52 -16.46
N SER A 112 0.67 6.22 -16.31
CA SER A 112 -0.30 5.28 -15.74
C SER A 112 -0.70 5.64 -14.31
N ASN A 113 0.23 6.15 -13.49
CA ASN A 113 -0.05 6.62 -12.13
C ASN A 113 -0.90 7.90 -12.13
N ILE A 114 -0.54 8.87 -12.97
CA ILE A 114 -1.31 10.11 -13.13
C ILE A 114 -2.75 9.78 -13.52
N THR A 115 -2.94 8.93 -14.53
CA THR A 115 -4.27 8.52 -14.99
C THR A 115 -5.06 7.81 -13.89
N ALA A 116 -4.45 6.88 -13.15
CA ALA A 116 -5.12 6.19 -12.04
C ALA A 116 -5.59 7.16 -10.94
N LEU A 117 -4.79 8.18 -10.62
CA LEU A 117 -5.15 9.22 -9.65
C LEU A 117 -6.27 10.13 -10.17
N LEU A 118 -6.19 10.58 -11.42
CA LEU A 118 -7.20 11.44 -12.05
C LEU A 118 -8.55 10.74 -12.17
N THR A 119 -8.55 9.47 -12.57
CA THR A 119 -9.76 8.63 -12.63
C THR A 119 -10.37 8.46 -11.24
N GLY A 120 -9.56 8.19 -10.21
CA GLY A 120 -10.02 8.11 -8.83
C GLY A 120 -10.61 9.43 -8.32
N LEU A 121 -9.96 10.56 -8.61
CA LEU A 121 -10.45 11.88 -8.24
C LEU A 121 -11.77 12.22 -8.94
N THR A 122 -11.89 11.87 -10.23
CA THR A 122 -13.12 12.07 -11.00
C THR A 122 -14.25 11.24 -10.41
N ALA A 123 -14.01 9.94 -10.16
CA ALA A 123 -14.97 9.03 -9.52
C ALA A 123 -15.48 9.57 -8.17
N TYR A 124 -14.57 10.10 -7.34
CA TYR A 124 -14.92 10.77 -6.10
C TYR A 124 -15.82 12.00 -6.32
N LYS A 125 -15.43 12.89 -7.24
CA LYS A 125 -16.17 14.14 -7.53
C LYS A 125 -17.56 13.89 -8.12
N VAL A 126 -17.78 12.79 -8.83
CA VAL A 126 -19.09 12.43 -9.41
C VAL A 126 -19.91 11.48 -8.52
N GLY A 127 -19.45 11.20 -7.29
CA GLY A 127 -20.14 10.33 -6.34
C GLY A 127 -20.18 8.84 -6.72
N ARG A 128 -19.36 8.42 -7.68
CA ARG A 128 -19.26 7.02 -8.15
C ARG A 128 -18.04 6.34 -7.54
N TYR A 129 -18.07 6.12 -6.24
CA TYR A 129 -16.94 5.54 -5.50
C TYR A 129 -16.57 4.12 -5.99
N ASP A 130 -17.53 3.41 -6.57
CA ASP A 130 -17.34 2.11 -7.23
C ASP A 130 -16.38 2.16 -8.44
N LEU A 131 -16.21 3.34 -9.06
CA LEU A 131 -15.33 3.55 -10.21
C LEU A 131 -13.89 3.91 -9.82
N ILE A 132 -13.60 4.13 -8.52
CA ILE A 132 -12.24 4.45 -8.07
C ILE A 132 -11.31 3.29 -8.43
N ARG A 133 -10.34 3.56 -9.30
CA ARG A 133 -9.35 2.59 -9.81
C ARG A 133 -9.95 1.40 -10.58
N ALA A 134 -11.19 1.50 -11.06
CA ALA A 134 -11.74 0.51 -11.98
C ALA A 134 -11.08 0.66 -13.38
N PRO A 135 -10.53 -0.41 -13.98
CA PRO A 135 -9.86 -0.32 -15.30
C PRO A 135 -10.78 0.16 -16.43
N ALA A 136 -12.09 -0.08 -16.29
CA ALA A 136 -13.12 0.35 -17.24
C ALA A 136 -13.83 1.66 -16.82
N ALA A 137 -13.34 2.35 -15.79
CA ALA A 137 -13.93 3.62 -15.35
C ALA A 137 -13.96 4.62 -16.52
N PHE A 138 -15.11 5.24 -16.75
CA PHE A 138 -15.34 6.21 -17.82
C PHE A 138 -15.06 5.69 -19.24
N ARG A 139 -15.04 4.37 -19.43
CA ARG A 139 -15.00 3.78 -20.77
C ARG A 139 -16.24 4.22 -21.55
N LYS A 140 -16.03 4.71 -22.77
CA LYS A 140 -17.13 4.99 -23.70
C LYS A 140 -17.86 3.67 -23.97
N LEU A 141 -19.15 3.61 -23.67
CA LEU A 141 -20.00 2.55 -24.18
C LEU A 141 -20.15 2.79 -25.68
N SER A 142 -19.81 1.79 -26.50
CA SER A 142 -20.14 1.82 -27.91
C SER A 142 -21.67 1.73 -28.02
N VAL A 143 -22.29 2.87 -28.32
CA VAL A 143 -23.68 2.96 -28.79
C VAL A 143 -23.64 3.04 -30.30
#